data_AF-A0A1Q5TZM2-F1
#
_entry.id   AF-A0A1Q5TZM2-F1
#
_cell.length_a   1.000
_cell.length_b   1.000
_cell.length_c   1.000
_cell.angle_alpha   90.00
_cell.angle_beta   90.00
_cell.angle_gamma   90.00
#
_symmetry.space_group_name_H-M   'P 1'
#
loop_
_entity.id
_entity.type
_entity.pdbx_description
1 polymer ?
#
loop_
_entity_poly.entity_id
_entity_poly.type
_entity_poly.pdbx_seq_one_letter_code
_entity_poly.pdbx_strand_id
1 'polypeptide(L)'
;MFTPELLSPAGSLKNMRYAFAYGADAIYAGQPRYSLRVRNNEFNHETLAQGIKEAHELGKRFYVVVNIAPHNAKLKTFIRDLKPVIEMGPDALIMSDPGLIMMVRETFPEIDIHLSVQANAVNWATVKFWKQMGLTRVILSRELSLEEIAEIRQQVPDMELEVFVHGALCMAYSGRCLLSGYINKRDPNQGTCTNACRWEYNVQEGKEDSVGNIVHMHNPIPVKNIEPTLGQGAPTDKVFMVEEAKRPGEYMSAFEDEHGTYIMNSKDLRAIEHVERLTKMAVHSLKIEGRTKSFYYCARTAQVYRRAIDDAVAGKPFDPTLMTTLEGLAHRGYTEGFLRRHTHDAYQNYEYGYSVSDTQQFVGEFTGNRVNSLAEVAVKNKFLVGDHLELMTPSGNINFTLEAMTNKKGQAVEIAPGDGHLVYLPIPEEINLDYALLVRNLKDGNSRAPHPQE
;
A
#
# COMPACT_ATOMS: atom_id res chain seq x y z
N MET A 1 24.05 12.82 11.49
CA MET A 1 22.84 12.27 12.11
C MET A 1 22.66 10.84 11.59
N PHE A 2 22.02 9.94 12.34
CA PHE A 2 21.66 8.61 11.84
C PHE A 2 20.72 8.76 10.62
N THR A 3 20.91 7.99 9.55
CA THR A 3 20.02 7.99 8.37
C THR A 3 19.27 6.67 8.32
N PRO A 4 17.95 6.65 8.56
CA PRO A 4 17.14 5.46 8.39
C PRO A 4 17.14 4.97 6.94
N GLU A 5 17.10 3.65 6.79
CA GLU A 5 16.81 2.99 5.52
C GLU A 5 15.35 3.27 5.11
N LEU A 6 15.13 3.61 3.83
CA LEU A 6 13.78 3.63 3.26
C LEU A 6 13.47 2.29 2.58
N LEU A 7 12.62 1.48 3.22
CA LEU A 7 12.21 0.17 2.73
C LEU A 7 10.87 0.23 1.99
N SER A 8 10.90 -0.03 0.68
CA SER A 8 9.72 0.05 -0.19
C SER A 8 9.17 -1.33 -0.60
N PRO A 9 7.86 -1.44 -0.86
CA PRO A 9 7.25 -2.68 -1.30
C PRO A 9 7.48 -2.92 -2.79
N ALA A 10 7.72 -4.18 -3.18
CA ALA A 10 7.75 -4.58 -4.59
C ALA A 10 6.82 -5.78 -4.85
N GLY A 11 5.84 -5.58 -5.75
CA GLY A 11 5.01 -6.64 -6.31
C GLY A 11 5.51 -7.19 -7.66
N SER A 12 6.35 -6.43 -8.34
CA SER A 12 7.00 -6.77 -9.63
C SER A 12 8.39 -6.15 -9.71
N LEU A 13 9.20 -6.57 -10.70
CA LEU A 13 10.46 -5.91 -11.05
C LEU A 13 10.27 -4.43 -11.41
N LYS A 14 9.14 -4.10 -12.06
CA LYS A 14 8.82 -2.71 -12.40
C LYS A 14 8.63 -1.87 -11.13
N ASN A 15 7.84 -2.36 -10.17
CA ASN A 15 7.68 -1.67 -8.88
C ASN A 15 9.02 -1.44 -8.19
N MET A 16 9.89 -2.45 -8.18
CA MET A 16 11.23 -2.37 -7.59
C MET A 16 12.07 -1.27 -8.23
N ARG A 17 12.20 -1.28 -9.56
CA ARG A 17 13.04 -0.31 -10.29
C ARG A 17 12.57 1.12 -10.08
N TYR A 18 11.24 1.35 -10.10
CA TYR A 18 10.66 2.66 -9.76
C TYR A 18 10.94 3.04 -8.30
N ALA A 19 10.80 2.14 -7.34
CA ALA A 19 11.12 2.45 -5.94
C ALA A 19 12.59 2.88 -5.78
N PHE A 20 13.54 2.17 -6.40
CA PHE A 20 14.95 2.52 -6.36
C PHE A 20 15.26 3.84 -7.05
N ALA A 21 14.70 4.07 -8.25
CA ALA A 21 14.89 5.32 -8.98
C ALA A 21 14.44 6.54 -8.17
N TYR A 22 13.40 6.39 -7.35
CA TYR A 22 12.85 7.47 -6.52
C TYR A 22 13.36 7.48 -5.07
N GLY A 23 14.42 6.73 -4.76
CA GLY A 23 15.17 6.91 -3.51
C GLY A 23 14.96 5.85 -2.44
N ALA A 24 14.32 4.72 -2.72
CA ALA A 24 14.34 3.59 -1.80
C ALA A 24 15.77 3.04 -1.62
N ASP A 25 16.10 2.61 -0.41
CA ASP A 25 17.39 2.01 -0.05
C ASP A 25 17.33 0.47 -0.10
N ALA A 26 16.14 -0.05 0.17
CA ALA A 26 15.85 -1.45 0.17
C ALA A 26 14.44 -1.70 -0.40
N ILE A 27 14.22 -2.90 -0.91
CA ILE A 27 12.86 -3.39 -1.23
C ILE A 27 12.56 -4.70 -0.52
N TYR A 28 11.28 -5.00 -0.38
CA TYR A 28 10.83 -6.34 0.01
C TYR A 28 9.84 -6.94 -0.99
N ALA A 29 10.06 -8.19 -1.36
CA ALA A 29 9.24 -8.95 -2.30
C ALA A 29 8.82 -10.30 -1.72
N GLY A 30 7.66 -10.83 -2.14
CA GLY A 30 7.14 -12.09 -1.62
C GLY A 30 7.81 -13.32 -2.24
N GLN A 31 8.24 -14.28 -1.43
CA GLN A 31 8.46 -15.63 -1.94
C GLN A 31 7.12 -16.24 -2.37
N PRO A 32 7.01 -16.81 -3.59
CA PRO A 32 5.87 -17.64 -3.96
C PRO A 32 5.52 -18.66 -2.87
N ARG A 33 4.22 -18.94 -2.68
CA ARG A 33 3.68 -19.95 -1.73
C ARG A 33 3.87 -19.67 -0.23
N TYR A 34 4.86 -18.85 0.15
CA TYR A 34 5.25 -18.60 1.55
C TYR A 34 5.13 -17.14 2.02
N SER A 35 4.53 -16.27 1.20
CA SER A 35 4.31 -14.85 1.51
C SER A 35 2.83 -14.49 1.66
N LEU A 36 2.48 -13.55 2.55
CA LEU A 36 1.09 -13.15 2.82
C LEU A 36 0.35 -12.34 1.72
N ARG A 37 0.88 -12.25 0.50
CA ARG A 37 0.21 -11.57 -0.63
C ARG A 37 0.52 -12.25 -1.96
N VAL A 38 0.40 -13.58 -2.03
CA VAL A 38 0.82 -14.38 -3.20
C VAL A 38 0.12 -13.97 -4.50
N ARG A 39 -1.12 -13.46 -4.43
CA ARG A 39 -1.93 -13.21 -5.64
C ARG A 39 -1.47 -12.02 -6.48
N ASN A 40 -0.89 -11.00 -5.85
CA ASN A 40 -0.46 -9.78 -6.52
C ASN A 40 1.07 -9.71 -6.44
N ASN A 41 1.71 -10.80 -6.84
CA ASN A 41 3.15 -11.00 -6.78
C ASN A 41 3.62 -11.63 -8.09
N GLU A 42 4.30 -10.83 -8.91
CA GLU A 42 4.89 -11.26 -10.18
C GLU A 42 6.28 -11.91 -9.99
N PHE A 43 6.77 -11.93 -8.74
CA PHE A 43 8.03 -12.58 -8.40
C PHE A 43 7.88 -14.10 -8.39
N ASN A 44 8.46 -14.76 -9.39
CA ASN A 44 8.78 -16.18 -9.43
C ASN A 44 10.30 -16.35 -9.18
N HIS A 45 10.85 -17.57 -9.26
CA HIS A 45 12.29 -17.76 -9.01
C HIS A 45 13.20 -16.97 -9.96
N GLU A 46 12.85 -16.88 -11.25
CA GLU A 46 13.63 -16.15 -12.25
C GLU A 46 13.62 -14.65 -11.97
N THR A 47 12.43 -14.07 -11.80
CA THR A 47 12.30 -12.63 -11.54
C THR A 47 12.79 -12.24 -10.14
N LEU A 48 12.80 -13.17 -9.18
CA LEU A 48 13.41 -12.96 -7.87
C LEU A 48 14.94 -12.90 -7.97
N ALA A 49 15.56 -13.86 -8.68
CA ALA A 49 17.01 -13.87 -8.90
C ALA A 49 17.46 -12.61 -9.66
N GLN A 50 16.71 -12.22 -10.70
CA GLN A 50 16.94 -10.97 -11.42
C GLN A 50 16.83 -9.75 -10.49
N GLY A 51 15.78 -9.70 -9.66
CA GLY A 51 15.55 -8.59 -8.74
C GLY A 51 16.65 -8.40 -7.72
N ILE A 52 17.11 -9.51 -7.11
CA ILE A 52 18.23 -9.50 -6.15
C ILE A 52 19.50 -8.98 -6.83
N LYS A 53 19.82 -9.52 -8.01
CA LYS A 53 20.99 -9.10 -8.78
C LYS A 53 20.95 -7.60 -9.12
N GLU A 54 19.84 -7.10 -9.65
CA GLU A 54 19.68 -5.69 -9.99
C GLU A 54 19.79 -4.77 -8.76
N ALA A 55 19.23 -5.19 -7.62
CA ALA A 55 19.39 -4.45 -6.37
C ALA A 55 20.85 -4.33 -5.96
N HIS A 56 21.61 -5.44 -5.99
CA HIS A 56 23.02 -5.45 -5.63
C HIS A 56 23.90 -4.65 -6.59
N GLU A 57 23.61 -4.69 -7.89
CA GLU A 57 24.29 -3.85 -8.90
C GLU A 57 24.10 -2.35 -8.62
N LEU A 58 22.97 -1.97 -8.03
CA LEU A 58 22.67 -0.59 -7.59
C LEU A 58 23.19 -0.28 -6.17
N GLY A 59 23.84 -1.23 -5.49
CA GLY A 59 24.25 -1.09 -4.09
C GLY A 59 23.08 -1.02 -3.09
N LYS A 60 21.91 -1.54 -3.50
CA LYS A 60 20.66 -1.55 -2.74
C LYS A 60 20.39 -2.94 -2.17
N ARG A 61 19.48 -3.01 -1.19
CA ARG A 61 19.13 -4.27 -0.49
C ARG A 61 17.84 -4.88 -1.01
N PHE A 62 17.78 -6.22 -1.02
CA PHE A 62 16.62 -7.01 -1.41
C PHE A 62 16.24 -7.99 -0.30
N TYR A 63 15.07 -7.80 0.29
CA TYR A 63 14.53 -8.69 1.33
C TYR A 63 13.42 -9.60 0.80
N VAL A 64 13.50 -10.88 1.15
CA VAL A 64 12.51 -11.87 0.71
C VAL A 64 11.53 -12.18 1.84
N VAL A 65 10.25 -12.05 1.59
CA VAL A 65 9.20 -12.29 2.59
C VAL A 65 8.74 -13.74 2.60
N VAL A 66 8.82 -14.35 3.78
CA VAL A 66 8.47 -15.75 4.09
C VAL A 66 7.63 -15.77 5.38
N ASN A 67 6.48 -15.09 5.37
CA ASN A 67 5.76 -14.69 6.58
C ASN A 67 4.34 -15.27 6.73
N ILE A 68 4.08 -16.43 6.14
CA ILE A 68 2.81 -17.16 6.37
C ILE A 68 2.78 -17.79 7.78
N ALA A 69 1.58 -18.18 8.23
CA ALA A 69 1.40 -19.09 9.36
C ALA A 69 1.14 -20.51 8.83
N PRO A 70 2.15 -21.37 8.60
CA PRO A 70 1.97 -22.64 7.89
C PRO A 70 1.22 -23.70 8.70
N HIS A 71 0.54 -24.62 7.99
CA HIS A 71 0.13 -25.91 8.57
C HIS A 71 1.16 -27.00 8.23
N ASN A 72 1.11 -28.13 8.96
CA ASN A 72 2.07 -29.25 8.89
C ASN A 72 2.44 -29.70 7.47
N ALA A 73 1.50 -29.67 6.52
CA ALA A 73 1.77 -30.04 5.13
C ALA A 73 2.86 -29.18 4.47
N LYS A 74 2.93 -27.89 4.79
CA LYS A 74 3.94 -26.96 4.24
C LYS A 74 5.33 -27.18 4.85
N LEU A 75 5.42 -27.67 6.08
CA LEU A 75 6.70 -27.94 6.75
C LEU A 75 7.53 -28.97 5.96
N LYS A 76 6.87 -29.97 5.39
CA LYS A 76 7.52 -31.07 4.63
C LYS A 76 8.32 -30.62 3.42
N THR A 77 7.95 -29.50 2.80
CA THR A 77 8.61 -28.99 1.59
C THR A 77 9.37 -27.69 1.80
N PHE A 78 9.24 -27.07 2.98
CA PHE A 78 9.67 -25.70 3.23
C PHE A 78 11.16 -25.47 2.93
N ILE A 79 12.06 -26.22 3.57
CA ILE A 79 13.51 -26.06 3.40
C ILE A 79 13.94 -26.33 1.96
N ARG A 80 13.37 -27.36 1.33
CA ARG A 80 13.64 -27.67 -0.09
C ARG A 80 13.23 -26.51 -1.00
N ASP A 81 12.07 -25.92 -0.76
CA ASP A 81 11.53 -24.84 -1.58
C ASP A 81 12.23 -23.49 -1.28
N LEU A 82 12.79 -23.32 -0.08
CA LEU A 82 13.55 -22.12 0.32
C LEU A 82 15.01 -22.17 -0.15
N LYS A 83 15.64 -23.35 -0.21
CA LYS A 83 17.04 -23.51 -0.65
C LYS A 83 17.41 -22.72 -1.91
N PRO A 84 16.69 -22.81 -3.05
CA PRO A 84 17.06 -22.03 -4.24
C PRO A 84 16.98 -20.52 -4.02
N VAL A 85 16.10 -20.06 -3.12
CA VAL A 85 15.99 -18.63 -2.77
C VAL A 85 17.19 -18.18 -1.95
N ILE A 86 17.69 -19.01 -1.02
CA ILE A 86 18.93 -18.72 -0.27
C ILE A 86 20.13 -18.65 -1.22
N GLU A 87 20.21 -19.56 -2.18
CA GLU A 87 21.29 -19.60 -3.18
C GLU A 87 21.30 -18.35 -4.09
N MET A 88 20.17 -17.65 -4.24
CA MET A 88 20.11 -16.36 -4.94
C MET A 88 20.74 -15.21 -4.14
N GLY A 89 21.00 -15.41 -2.84
CA GLY A 89 21.68 -14.45 -1.97
C GLY A 89 20.87 -13.20 -1.59
N PRO A 90 19.60 -13.29 -1.15
CA PRO A 90 18.90 -12.12 -0.62
C PRO A 90 19.59 -11.60 0.65
N ASP A 91 19.41 -10.30 0.95
CA ASP A 91 20.07 -9.69 2.10
C ASP A 91 19.47 -10.12 3.45
N ALA A 92 18.19 -10.47 3.47
CA ALA A 92 17.51 -11.02 4.64
C ALA A 92 16.18 -11.70 4.27
N LEU A 93 15.70 -12.57 5.15
CA LEU A 93 14.33 -13.09 5.12
C LEU A 93 13.43 -12.35 6.10
N ILE A 94 12.21 -12.00 5.68
CA ILE A 94 11.18 -11.46 6.58
C ILE A 94 10.23 -12.58 6.99
N MET A 95 10.32 -13.03 8.26
CA MET A 95 9.64 -14.25 8.75
C MET A 95 8.78 -14.01 9.98
N SER A 96 7.75 -14.82 10.20
CA SER A 96 6.81 -14.68 11.33
C SER A 96 6.66 -15.91 12.22
N ASP A 97 6.77 -17.09 11.64
CA ASP A 97 6.49 -18.34 12.34
C ASP A 97 7.73 -18.84 13.10
N PRO A 98 7.67 -19.04 14.43
CA PRO A 98 8.83 -19.50 15.22
C PRO A 98 9.39 -20.84 14.75
N GLY A 99 8.54 -21.77 14.32
CA GLY A 99 8.95 -23.09 13.85
C GLY A 99 9.72 -23.01 12.54
N LEU A 100 9.23 -22.23 11.57
CA LEU A 100 9.96 -21.98 10.33
C LEU A 100 11.27 -21.23 10.58
N ILE A 101 11.27 -20.24 11.47
CA ILE A 101 12.49 -19.49 11.84
C ILE A 101 13.54 -20.46 12.40
N MET A 102 13.16 -21.34 13.34
CA MET A 102 14.04 -22.36 13.89
C MET A 102 14.62 -23.24 12.78
N MET A 103 13.78 -23.77 11.88
CA MET A 103 14.24 -24.61 10.75
C MET A 103 15.21 -23.87 9.82
N VAL A 104 14.99 -22.58 9.53
CA VAL A 104 15.92 -21.77 8.73
C VAL A 104 17.23 -21.57 9.46
N ARG A 105 17.21 -21.20 10.75
CA ARG A 105 18.43 -20.97 11.54
C ARG A 105 19.28 -22.24 11.66
N GLU A 106 18.64 -23.41 11.78
CA GLU A 106 19.34 -24.70 11.82
C GLU A 106 19.97 -25.07 10.47
N THR A 107 19.32 -24.71 9.35
CA THR A 107 19.77 -25.14 8.01
C THR A 107 20.66 -24.11 7.31
N PHE A 108 20.39 -22.82 7.52
CA PHE A 108 21.00 -21.66 6.87
C PHE A 108 21.38 -20.62 7.94
N PRO A 109 22.34 -20.88 8.82
CA PRO A 109 22.64 -20.00 9.96
C PRO A 109 23.16 -18.61 9.58
N GLU A 110 23.67 -18.46 8.36
CA GLU A 110 24.27 -17.22 7.85
C GLU A 110 23.25 -16.22 7.29
N ILE A 111 22.02 -16.62 6.99
CA ILE A 111 21.02 -15.70 6.47
C ILE A 111 20.40 -14.88 7.60
N ASP A 112 20.37 -13.57 7.43
CA ASP A 112 19.70 -12.67 8.36
C ASP A 112 18.18 -12.85 8.32
N ILE A 113 17.56 -12.75 9.50
CA ILE A 113 16.11 -12.89 9.65
C ILE A 113 15.56 -11.64 10.33
N HIS A 114 14.65 -10.97 9.62
CA HIS A 114 13.86 -9.86 10.12
C HIS A 114 12.49 -10.37 10.58
N LEU A 115 12.08 -10.02 11.79
CA LEU A 115 10.77 -10.42 12.31
C LEU A 115 9.65 -9.65 11.59
N SER A 116 8.75 -10.36 10.95
CA SER A 116 7.53 -9.84 10.36
C SER A 116 6.56 -9.33 11.41
N VAL A 117 5.85 -8.24 11.10
CA VAL A 117 4.79 -7.64 11.92
C VAL A 117 3.69 -8.64 12.34
N GLN A 118 3.52 -9.74 11.60
CA GLN A 118 2.65 -10.88 11.93
C GLN A 118 2.92 -11.53 13.30
N ALA A 119 4.14 -11.39 13.80
CA ALA A 119 4.54 -11.90 15.12
C ALA A 119 4.05 -10.99 16.27
N ASN A 120 3.47 -9.82 15.98
CA ASN A 120 2.91 -8.87 16.94
C ASN A 120 3.91 -8.42 18.02
N ALA A 121 5.09 -7.95 17.61
CA ALA A 121 6.06 -7.38 18.54
C ALA A 121 5.61 -5.99 19.04
N VAL A 122 4.95 -5.97 20.20
CA VAL A 122 4.33 -4.79 20.83
C VAL A 122 5.00 -4.34 22.13
N ASN A 123 6.09 -4.97 22.56
CA ASN A 123 6.80 -4.59 23.78
C ASN A 123 8.27 -5.00 23.72
N TRP A 124 9.09 -4.39 24.57
CA TRP A 124 10.53 -4.61 24.57
C TRP A 124 10.92 -6.04 24.94
N ALA A 125 10.14 -6.74 25.76
CA ALA A 125 10.43 -8.10 26.19
C ALA A 125 10.30 -9.08 25.01
N THR A 126 9.27 -8.92 24.18
CA THR A 126 9.12 -9.67 22.92
C THR A 126 10.27 -9.38 21.96
N VAL A 127 10.67 -8.11 21.80
CA VAL A 127 11.82 -7.74 20.96
C VAL A 127 13.11 -8.40 21.47
N LYS A 128 13.34 -8.37 22.78
CA LYS A 128 14.49 -9.01 23.43
C LYS A 128 14.49 -10.53 23.25
N PHE A 129 13.33 -11.17 23.35
CA PHE A 129 13.19 -12.60 23.08
C PHE A 129 13.64 -12.94 21.65
N TRP A 130 13.15 -12.22 20.64
CA TRP A 130 13.53 -12.47 19.25
C TRP A 130 15.00 -12.19 18.97
N LYS A 131 15.60 -11.19 19.62
CA LYS A 131 17.05 -10.97 19.60
C LYS A 131 17.81 -12.19 20.11
N GLN A 132 17.38 -12.77 21.23
CA GLN A 132 18.00 -13.97 21.81
C GLN A 132 17.87 -15.20 20.90
N MET A 133 16.85 -15.24 20.04
CA MET A 133 16.69 -16.28 19.01
C MET A 133 17.55 -16.02 17.75
N GLY A 134 18.35 -14.96 17.73
CA GLY A 134 19.30 -14.66 16.66
C GLY A 134 18.72 -13.86 15.49
N LEU A 135 17.57 -13.19 15.66
CA LEU A 135 17.07 -12.25 14.66
C LEU A 135 17.83 -10.93 14.74
N THR A 136 17.99 -10.27 13.60
CA THR A 136 18.79 -9.05 13.45
C THR A 136 17.94 -7.79 13.44
N ARG A 137 16.69 -7.89 12.98
CA ARG A 137 15.74 -6.77 12.91
C ARG A 137 14.35 -7.19 13.35
N VAL A 138 13.62 -6.30 14.01
CA VAL A 138 12.19 -6.47 14.32
C VAL A 138 11.36 -5.40 13.63
N ILE A 139 10.41 -5.83 12.80
CA ILE A 139 9.34 -4.99 12.29
C ILE A 139 8.28 -4.87 13.38
N LEU A 140 8.21 -3.68 13.99
CA LEU A 140 7.31 -3.40 15.09
C LEU A 140 5.85 -3.39 14.66
N SER A 141 4.98 -3.73 15.59
CA SER A 141 3.53 -3.66 15.41
C SER A 141 3.09 -2.23 15.11
N ARG A 142 2.06 -2.07 14.26
CA ARG A 142 1.46 -0.76 13.93
C ARG A 142 0.56 -0.21 15.03
N GLU A 143 0.43 -0.98 16.10
CA GLU A 143 -0.38 -0.70 17.29
C GLU A 143 0.42 0.02 18.40
N LEU A 144 1.66 0.45 18.11
CA LEU A 144 2.54 1.14 19.06
C LEU A 144 2.57 2.66 18.85
N SER A 145 2.68 3.38 19.96
CA SER A 145 3.00 4.81 19.98
C SER A 145 4.49 5.10 19.85
N LEU A 146 4.82 6.34 19.50
CA LEU A 146 6.21 6.80 19.41
C LEU A 146 6.95 6.69 20.75
N GLU A 147 6.26 6.88 21.86
CA GLU A 147 6.80 6.72 23.21
C GLU A 147 7.15 5.24 23.50
N GLU A 148 6.28 4.31 23.11
CA GLU A 148 6.53 2.86 23.26
C GLU A 148 7.68 2.39 22.35
N ILE A 149 7.75 2.91 21.12
CA ILE A 149 8.87 2.63 20.20
C ILE A 149 10.19 3.12 20.81
N ALA A 150 10.20 4.31 21.41
CA ALA A 150 11.38 4.86 22.08
C ALA A 150 11.81 4.00 23.28
N GLU A 151 10.86 3.54 24.09
CA GLU A 151 11.13 2.63 25.21
C GLU A 151 11.75 1.32 24.72
N ILE A 152 11.18 0.71 23.66
CA ILE A 152 11.73 -0.51 23.05
C ILE A 152 13.18 -0.29 22.60
N ARG A 153 13.45 0.82 21.91
CA ARG A 153 14.79 1.19 21.45
C ARG A 153 15.79 1.33 22.60
N GLN A 154 15.36 1.90 23.73
CA GLN A 154 16.19 2.07 24.92
C GLN A 154 16.47 0.74 25.62
N GLN A 155 15.48 -0.13 25.72
CA GLN A 155 15.58 -1.43 26.42
C GLN A 155 16.35 -2.49 25.62
N VAL A 156 16.31 -2.41 24.29
CA VAL A 156 16.97 -3.39 23.39
C VAL A 156 17.84 -2.68 22.35
N PRO A 157 18.93 -2.00 22.77
CA PRO A 157 19.60 -1.04 21.90
C PRO A 157 20.36 -1.64 20.71
N ASP A 158 20.75 -2.91 20.77
CA ASP A 158 21.46 -3.59 19.68
C ASP A 158 20.53 -4.38 18.74
N MET A 159 19.20 -4.23 18.86
CA MET A 159 18.25 -4.77 17.89
C MET A 159 17.89 -3.69 16.87
N GLU A 160 17.93 -4.01 15.58
CA GLU A 160 17.40 -3.11 14.57
C GLU A 160 15.87 -3.03 14.66
N LEU A 161 15.33 -1.82 14.60
CA LEU A 161 13.89 -1.58 14.63
C LEU A 161 13.42 -1.05 13.30
N GLU A 162 12.34 -1.62 12.78
CA GLU A 162 11.67 -1.18 11.56
C GLU A 162 10.22 -0.78 11.89
N VAL A 163 9.81 0.39 11.41
CA VAL A 163 8.50 0.98 11.71
C VAL A 163 7.78 1.27 10.39
N PHE A 164 6.50 0.86 10.29
CA PHE A 164 5.67 1.28 9.16
C PHE A 164 5.37 2.78 9.27
N VAL A 165 5.56 3.49 8.17
CA VAL A 165 5.26 4.93 8.10
C VAL A 165 4.15 5.25 7.10
N HIS A 166 3.81 4.31 6.21
CA HIS A 166 2.80 4.53 5.19
C HIS A 166 2.08 3.25 4.77
N GLY A 167 0.83 3.39 4.33
CA GLY A 167 0.06 2.32 3.67
C GLY A 167 -1.08 1.75 4.50
N ALA A 168 -1.77 0.76 3.95
CA ALA A 168 -3.05 0.27 4.48
C ALA A 168 -2.99 -0.26 5.92
N LEU A 169 -3.80 0.29 6.83
CA LEU A 169 -4.02 -0.30 8.17
C LEU A 169 -4.93 -1.52 8.10
N CYS A 170 -4.81 -2.40 9.10
CA CYS A 170 -5.69 -3.54 9.29
C CYS A 170 -6.72 -3.23 10.37
N MET A 171 -7.96 -3.69 10.18
CA MET A 171 -9.01 -3.64 11.22
C MET A 171 -8.74 -4.55 12.41
N ALA A 172 -7.98 -5.63 12.19
CA ALA A 172 -7.55 -6.55 13.24
C ALA A 172 -6.05 -6.35 13.51
N TYR A 173 -5.59 -6.87 14.65
CA TYR A 173 -4.16 -6.90 15.02
C TYR A 173 -3.32 -7.34 13.82
N SER A 174 -2.42 -6.47 13.38
CA SER A 174 -1.78 -6.48 12.06
C SER A 174 -1.63 -7.84 11.37
N GLY A 175 -2.65 -8.17 10.56
CA GLY A 175 -2.74 -9.35 9.72
C GLY A 175 -3.08 -10.67 10.41
N ARG A 176 -3.63 -10.65 11.63
CA ARG A 176 -4.32 -11.78 12.28
C ARG A 176 -5.83 -11.61 12.20
N CYS A 177 -6.36 -11.66 10.98
CA CYS A 177 -7.76 -11.42 10.70
C CYS A 177 -8.49 -12.74 10.40
N LEU A 178 -9.77 -12.86 10.76
CA LEU A 178 -10.63 -13.99 10.37
C LEU A 178 -11.64 -13.65 9.27
N LEU A 179 -11.83 -12.37 8.95
CA LEU A 179 -12.91 -11.90 8.07
C LEU A 179 -12.85 -12.56 6.68
N SER A 180 -11.70 -12.58 6.02
CA SER A 180 -11.56 -13.20 4.69
C SER A 180 -11.82 -14.71 4.71
N GLY A 181 -11.44 -15.40 5.80
CA GLY A 181 -11.66 -16.83 5.97
C GLY A 181 -13.13 -17.14 6.21
N TYR A 182 -13.77 -16.35 7.07
CA TYR A 182 -15.19 -16.49 7.41
C TYR A 182 -16.09 -16.20 6.21
N ILE A 183 -15.88 -15.06 5.54
CA ILE A 183 -16.78 -14.57 4.48
C ILE A 183 -16.53 -15.33 3.16
N ASN A 184 -15.26 -15.53 2.79
CA ASN A 184 -14.91 -15.99 1.43
C ASN A 184 -14.22 -17.35 1.39
N LYS A 185 -14.13 -18.04 2.53
CA LYS A 185 -13.42 -19.32 2.67
C LYS A 185 -11.95 -19.22 2.19
N ARG A 186 -11.37 -18.01 2.27
CA ARG A 186 -9.99 -17.70 1.85
C ARG A 186 -9.19 -17.24 3.06
N ASP A 187 -8.30 -18.12 3.54
CA ASP A 187 -7.49 -17.88 4.72
C ASP A 187 -6.51 -16.69 4.52
N PRO A 188 -6.73 -15.57 5.22
CA PRO A 188 -5.85 -14.41 5.11
C PRO A 188 -4.44 -14.68 5.64
N ASN A 189 -4.26 -15.64 6.56
CA ASN A 189 -2.97 -15.98 7.19
C ASN A 189 -2.13 -16.96 6.34
N GLN A 190 -2.67 -17.37 5.18
CA GLN A 190 -1.96 -18.12 4.13
C GLN A 190 -1.72 -17.28 2.87
N GLY A 191 -1.92 -15.96 2.96
CA GLY A 191 -1.66 -15.02 1.87
C GLY A 191 -2.77 -14.89 0.84
N THR A 192 -3.99 -15.30 1.20
CA THR A 192 -5.17 -15.20 0.34
C THR A 192 -6.17 -14.14 0.81
N CYS A 193 -5.71 -13.20 1.65
CA CYS A 193 -6.54 -12.11 2.16
C CYS A 193 -7.18 -11.33 1.00
N THR A 194 -8.51 -11.32 1.00
CA THR A 194 -9.34 -10.64 0.00
C THR A 194 -9.63 -9.18 0.31
N ASN A 195 -9.10 -8.68 1.44
CA ASN A 195 -9.45 -7.38 2.01
C ASN A 195 -10.96 -7.26 2.26
N ALA A 196 -11.60 -8.31 2.78
CA ALA A 196 -13.03 -8.34 3.05
C ALA A 196 -13.52 -7.19 3.95
N CYS A 197 -12.68 -6.68 4.85
CA CYS A 197 -13.00 -5.49 5.64
C CYS A 197 -13.16 -4.20 4.82
N ARG A 198 -12.81 -4.22 3.53
CA ARG A 198 -12.82 -3.07 2.60
C ARG A 198 -13.85 -3.25 1.47
N TRP A 199 -14.70 -4.26 1.57
CA TRP A 199 -15.70 -4.59 0.56
C TRP A 199 -16.95 -3.71 0.68
N GLU A 200 -17.66 -3.63 -0.44
CA GLU A 200 -19.02 -3.10 -0.55
C GLU A 200 -20.02 -4.15 -0.04
N TYR A 201 -20.98 -3.73 0.78
CA TYR A 201 -22.05 -4.58 1.29
C TYR A 201 -23.41 -3.96 0.95
N ASN A 202 -24.33 -4.76 0.41
CA ASN A 202 -25.69 -4.32 0.12
C ASN A 202 -26.63 -4.72 1.27
N VAL A 203 -27.48 -3.80 1.70
CA VAL A 203 -28.56 -4.08 2.65
C VAL A 203 -29.78 -4.58 1.89
N GLN A 204 -30.31 -5.73 2.28
CA GLN A 204 -31.57 -6.27 1.73
C GLN A 204 -32.52 -6.61 2.87
N GLU A 205 -33.82 -6.46 2.63
CA GLU A 205 -34.84 -6.86 3.61
C GLU A 205 -34.80 -8.38 3.81
N GLY A 206 -34.57 -8.79 5.06
CA GLY A 206 -34.68 -10.18 5.49
C GLY A 206 -36.01 -10.40 6.19
N LYS A 207 -36.59 -11.59 6.06
CA LYS A 207 -37.76 -11.99 6.84
C LYS A 207 -37.38 -13.17 7.73
N GLU A 208 -37.94 -13.21 8.94
CA GLU A 208 -37.87 -14.40 9.78
C GLU A 208 -38.73 -15.52 9.18
N ASP A 209 -38.13 -16.68 9.00
CA ASP A 209 -38.87 -17.91 8.70
C ASP A 209 -39.65 -18.40 9.93
N SER A 210 -40.44 -19.46 9.75
CA SER A 210 -41.25 -20.04 10.82
C SER A 210 -40.45 -20.62 11.99
N VAL A 211 -39.11 -20.65 11.89
CA VAL A 211 -38.19 -21.16 12.90
C VAL A 211 -37.30 -20.05 13.47
N GLY A 212 -37.50 -18.79 13.06
CA GLY A 212 -36.76 -17.62 13.53
C GLY A 212 -35.43 -17.36 12.79
N ASN A 213 -35.16 -18.00 11.66
CA ASN A 213 -33.98 -17.68 10.86
C ASN A 213 -34.27 -16.50 9.92
N ILE A 214 -33.32 -15.57 9.80
CA ILE A 214 -33.40 -14.49 8.81
C ILE A 214 -33.05 -15.06 7.42
N VAL A 215 -34.03 -15.11 6.52
CA VAL A 215 -33.87 -15.65 5.15
C VAL A 215 -33.98 -14.58 4.07
N HIS A 216 -33.26 -14.78 2.97
CA HIS A 216 -33.30 -13.94 1.77
C HIS A 216 -34.59 -14.17 1.00
N MET A 217 -35.21 -13.13 0.44
CA MET A 217 -36.40 -13.28 -0.40
C MET A 217 -36.09 -14.18 -1.62
N HIS A 218 -36.60 -15.41 -1.61
CA HIS A 218 -36.84 -16.15 -2.83
C HIS A 218 -38.13 -16.95 -2.70
N ASN A 219 -39.23 -16.43 -3.24
CA ASN A 219 -40.49 -17.15 -3.37
C ASN A 219 -40.99 -17.05 -4.82
N PRO A 220 -41.10 -18.16 -5.56
CA PRO A 220 -41.84 -18.16 -6.81
C PRO A 220 -43.28 -18.70 -6.58
N ILE A 221 -44.25 -17.81 -6.34
CA ILE A 221 -45.72 -18.10 -6.39
C ILE A 221 -46.45 -16.83 -6.89
N PRO A 222 -47.51 -16.94 -7.73
CA PRO A 222 -47.74 -16.04 -8.87
C PRO A 222 -48.31 -14.67 -8.55
N VAL A 223 -47.98 -13.79 -9.49
CA VAL A 223 -48.21 -12.34 -9.61
C VAL A 223 -49.57 -11.87 -9.11
N LYS A 224 -49.55 -11.10 -8.01
CA LYS A 224 -50.28 -9.83 -7.94
C LYS A 224 -49.25 -8.72 -7.97
N ASN A 225 -49.26 -7.92 -9.03
CA ASN A 225 -48.41 -6.75 -9.18
C ASN A 225 -48.71 -5.75 -8.06
N ILE A 226 -47.87 -5.79 -7.04
CA ILE A 226 -47.61 -4.65 -6.16
C ILE A 226 -46.10 -4.48 -6.25
N GLU A 227 -45.65 -3.37 -6.85
CA GLU A 227 -44.24 -3.04 -6.94
C GLU A 227 -43.65 -2.92 -5.52
N PRO A 228 -42.56 -3.63 -5.20
CA PRO A 228 -41.79 -3.38 -3.98
C PRO A 228 -41.03 -2.05 -4.13
N THR A 229 -41.08 -1.20 -3.10
CA THR A 229 -40.36 0.08 -3.02
C THR A 229 -38.98 -0.03 -2.35
N LEU A 230 -38.30 -1.17 -2.48
CA LEU A 230 -36.90 -1.31 -2.11
C LEU A 230 -36.01 -1.00 -3.31
N GLY A 231 -35.34 0.16 -3.26
CA GLY A 231 -34.50 0.67 -4.35
C GLY A 231 -35.13 1.75 -5.24
N GLN A 232 -36.28 2.32 -4.86
CA GLN A 232 -36.80 3.52 -5.54
C GLN A 232 -36.41 4.80 -4.77
N GLY A 233 -35.37 5.46 -5.28
CA GLY A 233 -34.86 6.74 -4.81
C GLY A 233 -33.44 6.95 -5.30
N ALA A 234 -32.99 8.21 -5.40
CA ALA A 234 -31.57 8.48 -5.61
C ALA A 234 -30.77 7.94 -4.41
N PRO A 235 -29.56 7.38 -4.60
CA PRO A 235 -28.62 7.17 -3.51
C PRO A 235 -28.50 8.48 -2.70
N THR A 236 -28.36 8.36 -1.38
CA THR A 236 -28.44 9.53 -0.49
C THR A 236 -27.07 9.91 0.03
N ASP A 237 -26.70 11.18 -0.08
CA ASP A 237 -25.51 11.77 0.57
C ASP A 237 -25.70 11.92 2.10
N LYS A 238 -26.68 11.23 2.69
CA LYS A 238 -27.02 11.37 4.10
C LYS A 238 -26.13 10.43 4.91
N VAL A 239 -25.47 10.99 5.92
CA VAL A 239 -24.63 10.23 6.84
C VAL A 239 -25.53 9.38 7.75
N PHE A 240 -25.33 8.06 7.76
CA PHE A 240 -26.03 7.16 8.67
C PHE A 240 -25.18 6.85 9.88
N MET A 241 -25.86 6.64 11.01
CA MET A 241 -25.25 6.22 12.26
C MET A 241 -25.90 4.89 12.67
N VAL A 242 -25.06 3.88 12.89
CA VAL A 242 -25.40 2.56 13.41
C VAL A 242 -25.12 2.56 14.90
N GLU A 243 -26.13 2.31 15.70
CA GLU A 243 -26.03 2.21 17.15
C GLU A 243 -26.07 0.72 17.54
N GLU A 244 -25.11 0.27 18.36
CA GLU A 244 -25.19 -1.08 18.91
C GLU A 244 -26.23 -1.11 20.03
N ALA A 245 -27.11 -2.11 20.01
CA ALA A 245 -28.30 -2.16 20.87
C ALA A 245 -28.01 -2.09 22.38
N LYS A 246 -26.80 -2.46 22.82
CA LYS A 246 -26.37 -2.42 24.23
C LYS A 246 -25.43 -1.25 24.54
N ARG A 247 -25.16 -0.37 23.57
CA ARG A 247 -24.36 0.84 23.73
C ARG A 247 -25.12 2.08 23.24
N PRO A 248 -26.24 2.41 23.90
CA PRO A 248 -27.04 3.55 23.50
C PRO A 248 -26.25 4.86 23.61
N GLY A 249 -26.23 5.66 22.55
CA GLY A 249 -25.45 6.88 22.40
C GLY A 249 -24.06 6.70 21.80
N GLU A 250 -23.58 5.46 21.61
CA GLU A 250 -22.32 5.17 20.89
C GLU A 250 -22.61 4.86 19.42
N TYR A 251 -22.66 5.90 18.61
CA TYR A 251 -22.97 5.81 17.20
C TYR A 251 -21.72 5.47 16.36
N MET A 252 -21.84 4.49 15.47
CA MET A 252 -20.86 4.10 14.46
C MET A 252 -21.33 4.57 13.08
N SER A 253 -20.55 5.32 12.34
CA SER A 253 -20.97 5.79 11.01
C SER A 253 -21.06 4.65 9.98
N ALA A 254 -22.15 4.62 9.22
CA ALA A 254 -22.31 3.84 8.00
C ALA A 254 -22.56 4.79 6.82
N PHE A 255 -21.93 4.49 5.70
CA PHE A 255 -22.03 5.31 4.49
C PHE A 255 -22.51 4.45 3.32
N GLU A 256 -23.37 5.02 2.48
CA GLU A 256 -23.93 4.39 1.28
C GLU A 256 -23.64 5.29 0.07
N ASP A 257 -22.99 4.74 -0.96
CA ASP A 257 -22.90 5.38 -2.28
C ASP A 257 -23.63 4.53 -3.35
N GLU A 258 -23.52 4.96 -4.61
CA GLU A 258 -24.04 4.24 -5.77
C GLU A 258 -23.50 2.80 -5.94
N HIS A 259 -22.50 2.39 -5.15
CA HIS A 259 -21.88 1.07 -5.17
C HIS A 259 -22.18 0.22 -3.92
N GLY A 260 -22.66 0.80 -2.81
CA GLY A 260 -23.16 0.06 -1.64
C GLY A 260 -22.82 0.69 -0.29
N THR A 261 -23.03 -0.07 0.80
CA THR A 261 -22.80 0.38 2.19
C THR A 261 -21.45 -0.09 2.75
N TYR A 262 -20.72 0.79 3.46
CA TYR A 262 -19.41 0.51 4.06
C TYR A 262 -19.41 0.71 5.59
N ILE A 263 -18.95 -0.30 6.33
CA ILE A 263 -19.08 -0.37 7.80
C ILE A 263 -17.71 -0.61 8.51
N MET A 264 -16.68 -1.13 7.81
CA MET A 264 -15.41 -1.59 8.42
C MET A 264 -14.14 -0.99 7.77
N ASN A 265 -14.26 0.18 7.14
CA ASN A 265 -13.22 0.74 6.26
C ASN A 265 -12.12 1.50 7.03
N SER A 266 -11.05 0.81 7.43
CA SER A 266 -9.87 1.41 8.08
C SER A 266 -9.18 2.46 7.19
N LYS A 267 -8.73 3.58 7.77
CA LYS A 267 -7.84 4.55 7.11
C LYS A 267 -6.51 3.95 6.68
N ASP A 268 -5.80 4.62 5.79
CA ASP A 268 -4.42 4.31 5.48
C ASP A 268 -3.48 5.09 6.44
N LEU A 269 -2.35 4.50 6.81
CA LEU A 269 -1.32 5.12 7.64
C LEU A 269 -0.57 6.18 6.82
N ARG A 270 -0.34 7.34 7.42
CA ARG A 270 0.60 8.36 6.95
C ARG A 270 1.29 8.96 8.18
N ALA A 271 2.60 8.80 8.26
CA ALA A 271 3.41 9.23 9.40
C ALA A 271 4.59 10.08 8.95
N ILE A 272 4.45 10.81 7.84
CA ILE A 272 5.55 11.57 7.24
C ILE A 272 6.04 12.70 8.14
N GLU A 273 5.13 13.30 8.90
CA GLU A 273 5.41 14.30 9.94
C GLU A 273 6.27 13.75 11.08
N HIS A 274 6.30 12.42 11.29
CA HIS A 274 7.07 11.76 12.36
C HIS A 274 8.44 11.28 11.93
N VAL A 275 8.81 11.44 10.66
CA VAL A 275 10.10 10.97 10.11
C VAL A 275 11.27 11.57 10.89
N GLU A 276 11.22 12.86 11.24
CA GLU A 276 12.28 13.51 12.01
C GLU A 276 12.45 12.88 13.40
N ARG A 277 11.33 12.62 14.09
CA ARG A 277 11.34 12.03 15.43
C ARG A 277 11.84 10.58 15.41
N LEU A 278 11.37 9.77 14.45
CA LEU A 278 11.83 8.39 14.26
C LEU A 278 13.34 8.34 13.90
N THR A 279 13.81 9.29 13.10
CA THR A 279 15.23 9.45 12.75
C THR A 279 16.07 9.78 13.99
N LYS A 280 15.63 10.74 14.82
CA LYS A 280 16.31 11.09 16.08
C LYS A 280 16.35 9.93 17.07
N MET A 281 15.35 9.05 17.05
CA MET A 281 15.32 7.81 17.85
C MET A 281 16.24 6.70 17.32
N ALA A 282 16.88 6.88 16.15
CA ALA A 282 17.64 5.84 15.48
C ALA A 282 16.81 4.57 15.23
N VAL A 283 15.58 4.74 14.74
CA VAL A 283 14.81 3.66 14.10
C VAL A 283 15.49 3.33 12.78
N HIS A 284 15.83 2.06 12.56
CA HIS A 284 16.78 1.66 11.53
C HIS A 284 16.19 1.67 10.13
N SER A 285 14.91 1.33 10.01
CA SER A 285 14.21 1.28 8.72
C SER A 285 12.80 1.86 8.83
N LEU A 286 12.45 2.71 7.87
CA LEU A 286 11.10 3.24 7.69
C LEU A 286 10.45 2.49 6.53
N LYS A 287 9.38 1.75 6.85
CA LYS A 287 8.76 0.82 5.92
C LYS A 287 7.49 1.40 5.31
N ILE A 288 7.39 1.36 3.99
CA ILE A 288 6.15 1.65 3.25
C ILE A 288 5.42 0.32 2.99
N GLU A 289 4.12 0.24 3.30
CA GLU A 289 3.26 -0.85 2.85
C GLU A 289 2.57 -0.53 1.52
N GLY A 290 2.51 -1.52 0.63
CA GLY A 290 1.78 -1.46 -0.61
C GLY A 290 2.24 -2.47 -1.65
N ARG A 291 2.56 -3.73 -1.30
CA ARG A 291 3.04 -4.73 -2.31
C ARG A 291 2.12 -4.93 -3.50
N THR A 292 0.83 -4.63 -3.33
CA THR A 292 -0.18 -4.75 -4.38
C THR A 292 -0.50 -3.41 -5.06
N LYS A 293 0.24 -2.34 -4.75
CA LYS A 293 0.02 -1.00 -5.29
C LYS A 293 0.82 -0.82 -6.59
N SER A 294 0.44 0.20 -7.36
CA SER A 294 1.07 0.51 -8.65
C SER A 294 2.52 0.96 -8.51
N PHE A 295 3.28 0.92 -9.60
CA PHE A 295 4.63 1.46 -9.63
C PHE A 295 4.65 2.99 -9.39
N TYR A 296 3.59 3.72 -9.80
CA TYR A 296 3.39 5.13 -9.44
C TYR A 296 3.32 5.34 -7.92
N TYR A 297 2.58 4.49 -7.20
CA TYR A 297 2.52 4.56 -5.74
C TYR A 297 3.91 4.35 -5.11
N CYS A 298 4.64 3.33 -5.56
CA CYS A 298 6.01 3.07 -5.09
C CYS A 298 6.94 4.27 -5.35
N ALA A 299 6.91 4.83 -6.56
CA ALA A 299 7.71 5.99 -6.94
C ALA A 299 7.38 7.22 -6.07
N ARG A 300 6.10 7.57 -5.96
CA ARG A 300 5.65 8.76 -5.24
C ARG A 300 5.95 8.68 -3.75
N THR A 301 5.63 7.55 -3.12
CA THR A 301 5.91 7.36 -1.70
C THR A 301 7.42 7.34 -1.44
N ALA A 302 8.22 6.67 -2.27
CA ALA A 302 9.67 6.68 -2.14
C ALA A 302 10.24 8.12 -2.25
N GLN A 303 9.84 8.89 -3.26
CA GLN A 303 10.30 10.27 -3.48
C GLN A 303 10.04 11.15 -2.24
N VAL A 304 8.80 11.09 -1.74
CA VAL A 304 8.33 11.97 -0.68
C VAL A 304 8.94 11.59 0.67
N TYR A 305 9.02 10.30 0.99
CA TYR A 305 9.68 9.85 2.23
C TYR A 305 11.20 10.02 2.19
N ARG A 306 11.86 9.78 1.04
CA ARG A 306 13.29 10.04 0.88
C ARG A 306 13.60 11.50 1.17
N ARG A 307 12.80 12.42 0.61
CA ARG A 307 12.93 13.85 0.87
C ARG A 307 12.75 14.19 2.36
N ALA A 308 11.73 13.64 3.01
CA ALA A 308 11.51 13.85 4.44
C ALA A 308 12.70 13.34 5.30
N ILE A 309 13.28 12.20 4.94
CA ILE A 309 14.46 11.66 5.64
C ILE A 309 15.68 12.56 5.39
N ASP A 310 15.93 12.97 4.15
CA ASP A 310 17.07 13.85 3.80
C ASP A 310 16.99 15.19 4.52
N ASP A 311 15.80 15.80 4.56
CA ASP A 311 15.58 17.07 5.25
C ASP A 311 15.75 16.91 6.77
N ALA A 312 15.23 15.83 7.37
CA ALA A 312 15.44 15.52 8.79
C ALA A 312 16.92 15.32 9.14
N VAL A 313 17.65 14.54 8.34
CA VAL A 313 19.09 14.28 8.54
C VAL A 313 19.92 15.56 8.38
N ALA A 314 19.53 16.45 7.46
CA ALA A 314 20.12 17.75 7.26
C ALA A 314 19.72 18.78 8.33
N GLY A 315 18.82 18.43 9.26
CA GLY A 315 18.34 19.33 10.31
C GLY A 315 17.43 20.45 9.79
N LYS A 316 16.82 20.28 8.62
CA LYS A 316 15.84 21.22 8.09
C LYS A 316 14.49 21.04 8.78
N PRO A 317 13.69 22.11 8.91
CA PRO A 317 12.31 21.97 9.38
C PRO A 317 11.50 21.09 8.44
N PHE A 318 10.49 20.41 8.98
CA PHE A 318 9.57 19.60 8.19
C PHE A 318 8.86 20.46 7.13
N ASP A 319 8.86 20.00 5.88
CA ASP A 319 8.14 20.62 4.78
C ASP A 319 6.68 20.12 4.75
N PRO A 320 5.68 20.96 5.09
CA PRO A 320 4.28 20.55 5.14
C PRO A 320 3.72 20.15 3.77
N THR A 321 4.32 20.61 2.67
CA THR A 321 3.84 20.30 1.31
C THR A 321 3.95 18.80 0.99
N LEU A 322 4.87 18.08 1.66
CA LEU A 322 5.02 16.63 1.53
C LEU A 322 3.75 15.87 1.93
N MET A 323 2.98 16.39 2.90
CA MET A 323 1.68 15.82 3.25
C MET A 323 0.69 15.98 2.10
N THR A 324 0.57 17.18 1.55
CA THR A 324 -0.31 17.49 0.41
C THR A 324 0.05 16.65 -0.81
N THR A 325 1.34 16.44 -1.08
CA THR A 325 1.78 15.56 -2.17
C THR A 325 1.31 14.11 -1.98
N LEU A 326 1.26 13.60 -0.74
CA LEU A 326 0.74 12.26 -0.47
C LEU A 326 -0.79 12.18 -0.60
N GLU A 327 -1.54 13.26 -0.32
CA GLU A 327 -2.99 13.33 -0.61
C GLU A 327 -3.30 13.15 -2.12
N GLY A 328 -2.31 13.37 -3.00
CA GLY A 328 -2.42 13.09 -4.44
C GLY A 328 -2.43 11.61 -4.82
N LEU A 329 -2.18 10.70 -3.87
CA LEU A 329 -2.29 9.27 -4.07
C LEU A 329 -3.70 8.79 -3.77
N ALA A 330 -4.17 7.76 -4.48
CA ALA A 330 -5.46 7.17 -4.15
C ALA A 330 -5.41 6.50 -2.76
N HIS A 331 -6.12 7.07 -1.78
CA HIS A 331 -6.15 6.63 -0.39
C HIS A 331 -7.59 6.55 0.14
N ARG A 332 -7.76 5.96 1.32
CA ARG A 332 -9.07 5.87 2.01
C ARG A 332 -9.02 6.71 3.28
N GLY A 333 -8.71 7.99 3.14
CA GLY A 333 -8.33 8.87 4.25
C GLY A 333 -7.01 8.46 4.92
N TYR A 334 -6.32 9.45 5.50
CA TYR A 334 -5.08 9.22 6.23
C TYR A 334 -5.26 9.35 7.74
N THR A 335 -4.44 8.60 8.48
CA THR A 335 -4.33 8.68 9.93
C THR A 335 -2.88 8.45 10.35
N GLU A 336 -2.48 9.06 11.47
CA GLU A 336 -1.21 8.78 12.13
C GLU A 336 -1.19 7.39 12.77
N GLY A 337 -2.36 6.73 12.87
CA GLY A 337 -2.48 5.44 13.53
C GLY A 337 -2.07 5.53 15.00
N PHE A 338 -1.59 4.42 15.56
CA PHE A 338 -1.26 4.36 16.99
C PHE A 338 0.00 5.14 17.35
N LEU A 339 0.76 5.67 16.38
CA LEU A 339 1.96 6.47 16.62
C LEU A 339 1.68 7.68 17.52
N ARG A 340 0.44 8.20 17.49
CA ARG A 340 -0.06 9.21 18.41
C ARG A 340 -1.18 8.61 19.27
N ARG A 341 -0.99 8.57 20.60
CA ARG A 341 -2.05 8.10 21.51
C ARG A 341 -3.25 9.05 21.55
N HIS A 342 -4.44 8.47 21.74
CA HIS A 342 -5.70 9.16 22.05
C HIS A 342 -6.32 10.06 20.96
N THR A 343 -6.20 9.73 19.68
CA THR A 343 -7.03 10.30 18.61
C THR A 343 -8.09 9.30 18.13
N HIS A 344 -9.05 8.93 18.99
CA HIS A 344 -10.03 7.88 18.68
C HIS A 344 -10.91 8.21 17.46
N ASP A 345 -11.08 9.50 17.15
CA ASP A 345 -11.93 9.99 16.05
C ASP A 345 -11.22 9.98 14.68
N ALA A 346 -9.93 9.63 14.63
CA ALA A 346 -9.09 9.79 13.43
C ALA A 346 -8.72 8.47 12.71
N TYR A 347 -9.18 7.29 13.14
CA TYR A 347 -8.65 5.99 12.66
C TYR A 347 -9.41 5.32 11.51
N GLN A 348 -10.60 5.81 11.17
CA GLN A 348 -11.43 5.27 10.12
C GLN A 348 -11.91 6.38 9.19
N ASN A 349 -12.05 6.06 7.90
CA ASN A 349 -12.48 7.01 6.88
C ASN A 349 -13.91 6.68 6.53
N TYR A 350 -14.75 7.66 6.75
CA TYR A 350 -16.19 7.53 6.70
C TYR A 350 -16.79 8.33 5.55
N GLU A 351 -15.96 9.04 4.78
CA GLU A 351 -16.40 9.81 3.61
C GLU A 351 -16.56 8.91 2.38
N TYR A 352 -15.61 7.98 2.11
CA TYR A 352 -15.66 7.12 0.90
C TYR A 352 -15.04 5.72 1.10
N GLY A 353 -15.65 4.72 0.46
CA GLY A 353 -15.32 3.30 0.51
C GLY A 353 -14.27 2.80 -0.50
N TYR A 354 -13.76 3.68 -1.34
CA TYR A 354 -12.79 3.38 -2.40
C TYR A 354 -11.61 4.35 -2.33
N SER A 355 -10.50 4.03 -3.02
CA SER A 355 -9.31 4.89 -3.00
C SER A 355 -9.45 5.99 -4.04
N VAL A 356 -9.44 7.25 -3.61
CA VAL A 356 -9.59 8.45 -4.46
C VAL A 356 -8.45 9.41 -4.14
N SER A 357 -8.06 10.20 -5.13
CA SER A 357 -7.32 11.45 -4.96
C SER A 357 -8.13 12.58 -5.58
N ASP A 358 -8.26 13.69 -4.85
CA ASP A 358 -8.98 14.89 -5.28
C ASP A 358 -8.04 15.97 -5.84
N THR A 359 -6.73 15.76 -5.72
CA THR A 359 -5.71 16.74 -6.14
C THR A 359 -4.96 16.33 -7.39
N GLN A 360 -4.76 15.02 -7.59
CA GLN A 360 -3.93 14.50 -8.68
C GLN A 360 -4.44 13.17 -9.25
N GLN A 361 -4.20 12.93 -10.53
CA GLN A 361 -4.46 11.65 -11.19
C GLN A 361 -3.26 11.22 -12.03
N PHE A 362 -2.78 10.00 -11.85
CA PHE A 362 -1.73 9.43 -12.71
C PHE A 362 -2.27 9.20 -14.13
N VAL A 363 -1.67 9.79 -15.16
CA VAL A 363 -2.22 9.76 -16.53
C VAL A 363 -1.34 9.04 -17.54
N GLY A 364 -0.05 8.88 -17.28
CA GLY A 364 0.83 8.15 -18.20
C GLY A 364 2.25 7.96 -17.70
N GLU A 365 3.00 7.13 -18.40
CA GLU A 365 4.40 6.82 -18.13
C GLU A 365 5.23 7.11 -19.39
N PHE A 366 6.40 7.70 -19.22
CA PHE A 366 7.32 7.90 -20.34
C PHE A 366 8.04 6.59 -20.64
N THR A 367 8.19 6.26 -21.92
CA THR A 367 8.86 5.01 -22.34
C THR A 367 10.38 5.11 -22.35
N GLY A 368 10.92 6.32 -22.14
CA GLY A 368 12.33 6.66 -22.36
C GLY A 368 12.65 6.99 -23.83
N ASN A 369 11.76 6.65 -24.77
CA ASN A 369 11.96 6.91 -26.18
C ASN A 369 11.53 8.32 -26.59
N ARG A 370 12.20 8.86 -27.61
CA ARG A 370 11.79 10.08 -28.31
C ARG A 370 11.65 9.81 -29.81
N VAL A 371 10.63 10.38 -30.42
CA VAL A 371 10.38 10.33 -31.87
C VAL A 371 10.21 11.75 -32.37
N ASN A 372 11.05 12.18 -33.32
CA ASN A 372 11.08 13.57 -33.80
C ASN A 372 11.19 14.59 -32.66
N SER A 373 12.10 14.37 -31.71
CA SER A 373 12.30 15.15 -30.48
C SER A 373 11.13 15.16 -29.47
N LEU A 374 9.99 14.56 -29.82
CA LEU A 374 8.85 14.43 -28.91
C LEU A 374 9.00 13.19 -28.01
N ALA A 375 8.69 13.38 -26.73
CA ALA A 375 8.74 12.36 -25.70
C ALA A 375 7.55 11.40 -25.83
N GLU A 376 7.82 10.10 -25.95
CA GLU A 376 6.78 9.08 -26.06
C GLU A 376 6.19 8.74 -24.68
N VAL A 377 4.87 8.82 -24.58
CA VAL A 377 4.10 8.55 -23.36
C VAL A 377 3.14 7.39 -23.59
N ALA A 378 3.27 6.35 -22.78
CA ALA A 378 2.28 5.31 -22.62
C ALA A 378 1.14 5.82 -21.73
N VAL A 379 0.00 6.10 -22.36
CA VAL A 379 -1.19 6.64 -21.70
C VAL A 379 -1.77 5.56 -20.77
N LYS A 380 -2.27 5.99 -19.61
CA LYS A 380 -2.93 5.14 -18.61
C LYS A 380 -4.35 5.63 -18.30
N ASN A 381 -4.51 6.92 -18.09
CA ASN A 381 -5.81 7.56 -17.95
C ASN A 381 -5.95 8.70 -18.95
N LYS A 382 -7.19 9.06 -19.27
CA LYS A 382 -7.50 10.13 -20.22
C LYS A 382 -6.97 11.48 -19.74
N PHE A 383 -6.32 12.24 -20.63
CA PHE A 383 -5.93 13.65 -20.43
C PHE A 383 -6.02 14.45 -21.74
N LEU A 384 -6.11 15.77 -21.64
CA LEU A 384 -6.30 16.68 -22.78
C LEU A 384 -5.20 17.74 -22.87
N VAL A 385 -5.05 18.31 -24.07
CA VAL A 385 -4.39 19.61 -24.24
C VAL A 385 -5.12 20.65 -23.38
N GLY A 386 -4.37 21.51 -22.71
CA GLY A 386 -4.86 22.48 -21.72
C GLY A 386 -4.85 21.96 -20.28
N ASP A 387 -4.73 20.65 -20.05
CA ASP A 387 -4.61 20.11 -18.69
C ASP A 387 -3.31 20.62 -18.02
N HIS A 388 -3.39 20.91 -16.71
CA HIS A 388 -2.23 21.21 -15.89
C HIS A 388 -1.58 19.90 -15.42
N LEU A 389 -0.37 19.62 -15.89
CA LEU A 389 0.34 18.37 -15.67
C LEU A 389 1.58 18.57 -14.78
N GLU A 390 1.93 17.52 -14.06
CA GLU A 390 3.19 17.35 -13.35
C GLU A 390 3.97 16.21 -14.02
N LEU A 391 5.16 16.54 -14.52
CA LEU A 391 6.19 15.60 -14.90
C LEU A 391 7.01 15.24 -13.67
N MET A 392 6.78 14.05 -13.14
CA MET A 392 7.51 13.50 -12.00
C MET A 392 8.74 12.76 -12.52
N THR A 393 9.93 13.12 -12.03
CA THR A 393 11.20 12.46 -12.38
C THR A 393 12.00 12.11 -11.12
N PRO A 394 12.96 11.17 -11.21
CA PRO A 394 13.91 10.89 -10.13
C PRO A 394 14.65 12.13 -9.60
N SER A 395 14.88 13.13 -10.45
CA SER A 395 15.62 14.34 -10.10
C SER A 395 14.74 15.49 -9.57
N GLY A 396 13.42 15.35 -9.65
CA GLY A 396 12.48 16.38 -9.24
C GLY A 396 11.21 16.43 -10.10
N ASN A 397 10.28 17.29 -9.72
CA ASN A 397 8.98 17.43 -10.38
C ASN A 397 8.90 18.75 -11.13
N ILE A 398 8.29 18.73 -12.32
CA ILE A 398 8.12 19.90 -13.19
C ILE A 398 6.63 20.06 -13.50
N ASN A 399 6.06 21.21 -13.17
CA ASN A 399 4.67 21.53 -13.49
C ASN A 399 4.59 22.33 -14.78
N PHE A 400 3.64 21.99 -15.66
CA PHE A 400 3.41 22.67 -16.93
C PHE A 400 1.97 22.53 -17.39
N THR A 401 1.52 23.42 -18.27
CA THR A 401 0.26 23.25 -19.01
C THR A 401 0.56 22.55 -20.32
N LEU A 402 -0.20 21.51 -20.65
CA LEU A 402 -0.01 20.80 -21.91
C LEU A 402 -0.47 21.66 -23.10
N GLU A 403 0.45 22.16 -23.91
CA GLU A 403 0.11 23.04 -25.04
C GLU A 403 -0.18 22.30 -26.35
N ALA A 404 0.46 21.14 -26.56
CA ALA A 404 0.29 20.35 -27.76
C ALA A 404 0.64 18.88 -27.51
N MET A 405 -0.03 17.97 -28.21
CA MET A 405 0.34 16.56 -28.28
C MET A 405 0.07 15.98 -29.67
N THR A 406 0.80 14.93 -30.04
CA THR A 406 0.56 14.19 -31.29
C THR A 406 0.34 12.71 -31.04
N ASN A 407 -0.37 12.05 -31.95
CA ASN A 407 -0.50 10.59 -31.96
C ASN A 407 0.69 9.91 -32.67
N LYS A 408 0.69 8.57 -32.73
CA LYS A 408 1.74 7.77 -33.42
C LYS A 408 1.89 8.05 -34.92
N LYS A 409 0.91 8.67 -35.57
CA LYS A 409 0.97 9.10 -36.97
C LYS A 409 1.53 10.52 -37.15
N GLY A 410 1.94 11.18 -36.06
CA GLY A 410 2.41 12.57 -36.07
C GLY A 410 1.29 13.59 -36.26
N GLN A 411 0.03 13.20 -36.08
CA GLN A 411 -1.11 14.11 -36.19
C GLN A 411 -1.38 14.75 -34.83
N ALA A 412 -1.62 16.06 -34.82
CA ALA A 412 -2.07 16.77 -33.62
C ALA A 412 -3.40 16.16 -33.11
N VAL A 413 -3.48 15.93 -31.80
CA VAL A 413 -4.68 15.42 -31.14
C VAL A 413 -4.92 16.21 -29.86
N GLU A 414 -6.18 16.45 -29.54
CA GLU A 414 -6.57 17.16 -28.32
C GLU A 414 -6.77 16.23 -27.12
N ILE A 415 -6.88 14.92 -27.37
CA ILE A 415 -7.28 13.92 -26.37
C ILE A 415 -6.33 12.72 -26.43
N ALA A 416 -5.74 12.38 -25.28
CA ALA A 416 -5.17 11.08 -25.01
C ALA A 416 -6.28 10.19 -24.41
N PRO A 417 -6.76 9.15 -25.10
CA PRO A 417 -8.04 8.51 -24.77
C PRO A 417 -8.01 7.53 -23.57
N GLY A 418 -6.84 7.09 -23.13
CA GLY A 418 -6.67 6.14 -22.02
C GLY A 418 -5.69 5.01 -22.33
N ASP A 419 -5.68 3.98 -21.49
CA ASP A 419 -4.73 2.85 -21.59
C ASP A 419 -4.67 2.22 -23.00
N GLY A 420 -3.50 1.70 -23.35
CA GLY A 420 -3.23 1.08 -24.67
C GLY A 420 -2.89 2.06 -25.79
N HIS A 421 -2.85 3.38 -25.52
CA HIS A 421 -2.48 4.40 -26.50
C HIS A 421 -1.09 4.99 -26.22
N LEU A 422 -0.42 5.40 -27.30
CA LEU A 422 0.81 6.18 -27.25
C LEU A 422 0.55 7.58 -27.78
N VAL A 423 1.01 8.58 -27.03
CA VAL A 423 1.04 9.98 -27.46
C VAL A 423 2.45 10.53 -27.31
N TYR A 424 2.72 11.64 -27.98
CA TYR A 424 4.04 12.25 -28.04
C TYR A 424 3.95 13.71 -27.61
N LEU A 425 4.73 14.08 -26.60
CA LEU A 425 4.68 15.39 -25.95
C LEU A 425 5.96 16.20 -26.18
N PRO A 426 5.87 17.54 -26.32
CA PRO A 426 7.04 18.41 -26.47
C PRO A 426 7.71 18.67 -25.12
N ILE A 427 8.40 17.67 -24.58
CA ILE A 427 9.20 17.81 -23.35
C ILE A 427 10.63 18.21 -23.71
N PRO A 428 11.25 19.21 -23.05
CA PRO A 428 12.64 19.61 -23.29
C PRO A 428 13.61 18.42 -23.32
N GLU A 429 14.58 18.44 -24.24
CA GLU A 429 15.49 17.30 -24.50
C GLU A 429 16.46 17.03 -23.35
N GLU A 430 16.79 18.06 -22.57
CA GLU A 430 17.65 17.97 -21.39
C GLU A 430 17.03 17.19 -20.23
N ILE A 431 15.71 16.95 -20.27
CA ILE A 431 15.02 16.18 -19.23
C ILE A 431 15.18 14.69 -19.51
N ASN A 432 15.82 13.99 -18.58
CA ASN A 432 15.88 12.53 -18.59
C ASN A 432 14.47 11.95 -18.33
N LEU A 433 14.03 11.09 -19.24
CA LEU A 433 12.70 10.47 -19.21
C LEU A 433 12.71 9.06 -18.59
N ASP A 434 13.87 8.53 -18.22
CA ASP A 434 13.99 7.26 -17.52
C ASP A 434 13.22 7.32 -16.19
N TYR A 435 12.24 6.42 -16.04
CA TYR A 435 11.32 6.38 -14.90
C TYR A 435 10.49 7.66 -14.71
N ALA A 436 10.33 8.48 -15.75
CA ALA A 436 9.49 9.66 -15.68
C ALA A 436 8.00 9.28 -15.74
N LEU A 437 7.19 9.92 -14.91
CA LEU A 437 5.77 9.68 -14.77
C LEU A 437 5.01 10.98 -15.03
N LEU A 438 3.84 10.87 -15.67
CA LEU A 438 2.96 11.98 -15.99
C LEU A 438 1.73 11.92 -15.10
N VAL A 439 1.50 13.00 -14.37
CA VAL A 439 0.39 13.17 -13.44
C VAL A 439 -0.40 14.41 -13.83
N ARG A 440 -1.73 14.33 -13.81
CA ARG A 440 -2.58 15.50 -13.97
C ARG A 440 -2.91 16.10 -12.61
N ASN A 441 -2.79 17.41 -12.50
CA ASN A 441 -3.28 18.19 -11.37
C ASN A 441 -4.76 18.51 -11.59
N LEU A 442 -5.61 18.18 -10.62
CA LEU A 442 -7.05 18.40 -10.66
C LEU A 442 -7.36 19.78 -10.05
N LYS A 443 -8.21 20.55 -10.73
CA LYS A 443 -8.70 21.85 -10.23
C LYS A 443 -10.13 21.75 -9.69
N ASP A 444 -10.99 21.04 -10.41
CA ASP A 444 -12.39 20.80 -10.06
C ASP A 444 -12.71 19.31 -10.35
N GLY A 445 -13.07 18.53 -9.33
CA GLY A 445 -13.38 17.09 -9.45
C GLY A 445 -12.39 16.16 -8.75
N ASN A 446 -12.43 14.87 -9.08
CA ASN A 446 -11.58 13.86 -8.47
C ASN A 446 -11.02 12.87 -9.50
N SER A 447 -10.11 12.00 -9.07
CA SER A 447 -9.47 10.97 -9.92
C SER A 447 -10.42 10.00 -10.63
N ARG A 448 -11.72 9.95 -10.31
CA ARG A 448 -12.74 9.17 -11.04
C ARG A 448 -13.61 10.04 -11.95
N ALA A 449 -13.84 11.30 -11.59
CA ALA A 449 -14.55 12.30 -12.39
C ALA A 449 -13.68 13.57 -12.58
N PRO A 450 -12.65 13.50 -13.44
CA PRO A 450 -11.61 14.54 -13.50
C PRO A 450 -11.93 15.71 -14.44
N HIS A 451 -13.07 15.64 -15.15
CA HIS A 451 -13.58 16.72 -15.98
C HIS A 451 -15.01 17.03 -15.55
N PRO A 452 -15.43 18.31 -15.54
CA PRO A 452 -16.83 18.67 -15.36
C PRO A 452 -17.70 17.89 -16.34
N GLN A 453 -18.84 17.36 -15.89
CA GLN A 453 -19.87 16.89 -16.81
C GLN A 453 -20.42 18.13 -17.52
N GLU A 454 -20.18 18.23 -18.83
CA GLU A 454 -20.82 19.25 -19.69
C GLU A 454 -22.33 19.03 -19.81
#